data_AF-A0A847J2Y3-F1
#
_entry.id   AF-A0A847J2Y3-F1
#
_cell.length_a   1.000
_cell.length_b   1.000
_cell.length_c   1.000
_cell.angle_alpha   90.00
_cell.angle_beta   90.00
_cell.angle_gamma   90.00
#
_symmetry.space_group_name_H-M   'P 1'
#
loop_
_entity.id
_entity.type
_entity.pdbx_description
1 polymer ?
#
loop_
_entity_poly.entity_id
_entity_poly.type
_entity_poly.pdbx_seq_one_letter_code
_entity_poly.pdbx_strand_id
1 'polypeptide(L)' 'GFVENSMHGSSLRSIGFDRAVLNTDLTNLTYNLLRYEQVKRLNLKTWR' A
#
# COMPACT_ATOMS: atom_id res chain seq x y z
N GLY A 1 -4.43 -18.96 -3.79
CA GLY A 1 -3.87 -19.10 -5.14
C GLY A 1 -3.68 -17.72 -5.74
N PHE A 2 -2.73 -17.57 -6.64
CA PHE A 2 -2.66 -16.38 -7.51
C PHE A 2 -3.56 -16.66 -8.70
N VAL A 3 -4.46 -15.73 -9.02
CA VAL A 3 -5.30 -15.84 -10.22
C VAL A 3 -4.57 -15.09 -11.32
N GLU A 4 -4.00 -15.83 -12.26
CA GLU A 4 -3.30 -15.33 -13.44
C GLU A 4 -4.33 -15.27 -14.57
N ASN A 5 -4.98 -14.12 -14.77
CA ASN A 5 -5.83 -13.89 -15.93
C ASN A 5 -5.03 -13.05 -16.93
N SER A 6 -4.80 -13.59 -18.12
CA SER A 6 -4.14 -12.91 -19.23
C SER A 6 -5.14 -12.02 -19.95
N MET A 7 -5.26 -10.77 -19.52
CA MET A 7 -5.97 -9.76 -20.31
C MET A 7 -5.03 -9.32 -21.44
N HIS A 8 -5.22 -9.87 -22.64
CA HIS A 8 -4.61 -9.41 -23.89
C HIS A 8 -3.07 -9.19 -23.81
N GLY A 9 -2.33 -10.18 -23.31
CA GLY A 9 -0.87 -10.13 -23.19
C GLY A 9 -0.34 -9.45 -21.93
N SER A 10 -1.21 -8.91 -21.06
CA SER A 10 -0.83 -8.42 -19.74
C SER A 10 -1.14 -9.50 -18.69
N SER A 11 -0.11 -9.97 -17.98
CA SER A 11 -0.25 -10.92 -16.88
C SER A 11 -0.82 -10.20 -15.65
N LEU A 12 -2.13 -10.27 -15.45
CA LEU A 12 -2.75 -9.75 -14.24
C LEU A 12 -2.60 -10.79 -13.13
N ARG A 13 -1.65 -10.58 -12.21
CA ARG A 13 -1.56 -11.34 -10.96
C ARG A 13 -2.60 -10.80 -9.98
N SER A 14 -3.79 -11.36 -10.02
CA SER A 14 -4.86 -10.96 -9.10
C SER A 14 -4.61 -11.60 -7.73
N ILE A 15 -4.52 -10.75 -6.71
CA ILE A 15 -4.54 -11.13 -5.31
C ILE A 15 -6.02 -11.17 -4.87
N GLY A 16 -6.40 -12.18 -4.07
CA GLY A 16 -7.77 -12.28 -3.55
C GLY A 16 -8.18 -11.04 -2.75
N PHE A 17 -9.47 -10.69 -2.79
CA PHE A 17 -10.00 -9.44 -2.22
C PHE A 17 -9.54 -9.19 -0.77
N ASP A 18 -9.65 -10.19 0.10
CA ASP A 18 -9.23 -10.07 1.52
C ASP A 18 -7.76 -9.68 1.67
N ARG A 19 -6.89 -10.21 0.79
CA ARG A 19 -5.46 -9.89 0.80
C ARG A 19 -5.17 -8.52 0.20
N ALA A 20 -5.97 -8.09 -0.78
CA ALA A 20 -5.86 -6.74 -1.32
C ALA A 20 -6.24 -5.70 -0.27
N VAL A 21 -7.36 -5.90 0.44
CA VAL A 21 -7.80 -5.06 1.56
C VAL A 21 -6.72 -5.00 2.64
N LEU A 22 -6.24 -6.16 3.10
CA LEU A 22 -5.19 -6.22 4.12
C LEU A 22 -3.91 -5.46 3.71
N ASN A 23 -3.47 -5.61 2.46
CA ASN A 23 -2.29 -4.91 1.96
C ASN A 23 -2.49 -3.39 1.88
N THR A 24 -3.68 -2.94 1.46
CA THR A 24 -4.03 -1.52 1.43
C THR A 24 -4.04 -0.93 2.84
N ASP A 25 -4.68 -1.62 3.79
CA ASP A 25 -4.76 -1.20 5.18
C ASP A 25 -3.39 -1.13 5.83
N LEU A 26 -2.53 -2.14 5.59
CA LEU A 26 -1.18 -2.18 6.13
C LEU A 26 -0.33 -1.04 5.56
N THR A 27 -0.46 -0.76 4.26
CA THR A 27 0.23 0.36 3.61
C THR A 27 -0.19 1.70 4.22
N ASN A 28 -1.49 1.90 4.45
CA ASN A 28 -2.01 3.10 5.10
C ASN A 28 -1.51 3.25 6.54
N LEU A 29 -1.48 2.14 7.29
CA LEU A 29 -0.94 2.14 8.65
C LEU A 29 0.54 2.52 8.67
N THR A 30 1.35 1.90 7.82
CA THR A 30 2.78 2.19 7.70
C THR A 30 3.01 3.64 7.30
N TYR A 31 2.26 4.16 6.33
CA TYR A 31 2.35 5.57 5.93
C TYR A 31 2.09 6.51 7.11
N ASN A 32 1.00 6.29 7.85
CA ASN A 32 0.64 7.14 8.98
C ASN A 32 1.66 7.10 10.11
N LEU A 33 2.21 5.91 10.41
CA LEU A 33 3.24 5.76 11.42
C LEU A 33 4.52 6.53 11.05
N LEU A 34 5.00 6.33 9.83
CA LEU A 34 6.21 7.00 9.34
C LEU A 34 5.98 8.51 9.21
N ARG A 35 4.80 8.93 8.77
CA ARG A 35 4.44 10.35 8.68
C ARG A 35 4.41 11.00 10.05
N TYR A 36 3.87 10.32 11.06
CA TYR A 36 3.90 10.82 12.44
C TYR A 36 5.35 11.03 12.90
N GLU A 37 6.22 10.05 12.70
CA GLU A 37 7.64 10.13 13.07
C GLU A 37 8.36 11.30 12.36
N GLN A 38 8.14 11.46 11.05
CA GLN A 38 8.69 12.56 10.26
C GLN A 38 8.25 13.94 10.78
N VAL A 39 6.98 14.09 11.13
CA VAL A 39 6.41 15.39 11.53
C VAL A 39 6.67 15.70 12.99
N LYS A 40 6.52 14.72 13.89
CA LYS A 40 6.56 14.95 15.33
C LYS A 40 7.94 14.74 15.92
N ARG A 41 8.67 13.71 15.51
CA ARG A 41 10.02 13.47 16.03
C ARG A 41 11.09 14.22 15.25
N LEU A 42 11.03 14.16 13.92
CA LEU A 42 12.06 14.73 13.07
C LEU A 42 11.77 16.19 12.64
N ASN A 43 10.55 16.69 12.90
CA ASN A 43 10.08 18.03 12.53
C ASN A 43 10.42 18.42 11.08
N LEU A 44 10.32 17.45 10.17
CA LEU A 44 10.61 17.67 8.76
C LEU A 44 9.56 18.60 8.16
N LYS A 45 10.00 19.52 7.29
CA LYS A 45 9.08 20.40 6.57
C LYS A 45 8.07 19.56 5.81
N THR A 46 6.83 19.63 6.26
CA THR A 46 5.70 19.13 5.49
C THR A 46 5.43 20.12 4.37
N TRP A 47 5.19 19.62 3.17
CA TRP A 47 4.75 20.46 2.06
C TRP A 47 3.46 21.17 2.50
N ARG A 48 3.56 22.49 2.66
CA ARG A 48 2.49 23.43 2.97
C ARG A 48 2.40 24.44 1.83
#